data_AF-A0AA39MT94-F1
#
_entry.id   AF-A0AA39MT94-F1
#
_cell.length_a   1.000
_cell.length_b   1.000
_cell.length_c   1.000
_cell.angle_alpha   90.00
_cell.angle_beta   90.00
_cell.angle_gamma   90.00
#
_symmetry.space_group_name_H-M   'P 1'
#
loop_
_entity.id
_entity.type
_entity.pdbx_description
1 polymer ?
#
loop_
_entity_poly.entity_id
_entity_poly.type
_entity_poly.pdbx_seq_one_letter_code
_entity_poly.pdbx_strand_id
1 'polypeptide(L)'
;MKPMTGTWLNCRSQGIMPAVTPREIVRRLASTFLESFKLTSTKTTSYLFLHLIGLDCQCGCYRMAHVAAQVQWSQNLYKQSLSSLLTTLALNLQYSTMTPTEESQQLVFIDALLTSRANLTVTAEQLTRWAYDPEGFGDDAEGGLWDLWSTVNDKAERTKSDDDIVHGKLVELVDAIKHLESPTNDAGEKSKCWGMTLWEDLPIFGANMRESWNFFDAEKDTERAAKRERWINLNAFVARLTAAHVSDFELYAIWQLRDALEEPMEESGEKVIDSSFDAKIPAAVQWILYCGELIYTSKREFETGPSVGDPARGGELWKGDKRGFCEERWCFWKNRFAELQHYEKLLPETRELAGKAVQVMEGIEKKQHV
;
A
#
# COMPACT_ATOMS: atom_id res chain seq x y z
N MET A 1 -31.98 29.13 38.22
CA MET A 1 -31.33 30.36 38.74
C MET A 1 -32.21 31.56 38.41
N LYS A 2 -32.39 32.51 39.35
CA LYS A 2 -33.27 33.70 39.23
C LYS A 2 -32.92 34.60 38.02
N PRO A 3 -33.84 35.43 37.49
CA PRO A 3 -33.61 36.18 36.24
C PRO A 3 -32.64 37.35 36.43
N MET A 4 -31.59 37.41 35.61
CA MET A 4 -30.67 38.54 35.44
C MET A 4 -31.32 39.71 34.67
N THR A 5 -32.45 40.22 35.12
CA THR A 5 -33.11 41.39 34.48
C THR A 5 -32.60 42.72 35.04
N GLY A 6 -32.09 42.76 36.28
CA GLY A 6 -31.69 44.00 36.94
C GLY A 6 -30.40 44.64 36.40
N THR A 7 -29.43 43.84 35.97
CA THR A 7 -28.09 44.35 35.60
C THR A 7 -28.03 44.89 34.16
N TRP A 8 -28.88 44.37 33.26
CA TRP A 8 -28.92 44.77 31.85
C TRP A 8 -29.60 46.14 31.64
N LEU A 9 -30.60 46.45 32.46
CA LEU A 9 -31.29 47.75 32.46
C LEU A 9 -30.39 48.90 32.95
N ASN A 10 -29.45 48.61 33.85
CA ASN A 10 -28.59 49.61 34.49
C ASN A 10 -27.44 50.12 33.58
N CYS A 11 -26.97 49.32 32.62
CA CYS A 11 -25.97 49.76 31.64
C CYS A 11 -26.58 50.50 30.44
N ARG A 12 -27.89 50.30 30.17
CA ARG A 12 -28.61 50.97 29.07
C ARG A 12 -28.96 52.43 29.41
N SER A 13 -29.23 52.73 30.69
CA SER A 13 -29.51 54.09 31.16
C SER A 13 -28.28 55.00 31.22
N GLN A 14 -27.07 54.43 31.17
CA GLN A 14 -25.79 55.16 31.21
C GLN A 14 -25.19 55.45 29.82
N GLY A 15 -25.85 55.05 28.72
CA GLY A 15 -25.44 55.43 27.36
C GLY A 15 -24.19 54.74 26.80
N ILE A 16 -23.69 53.68 27.44
CA ILE A 16 -22.41 53.04 27.10
C ILE A 16 -22.54 51.98 25.98
N MET A 17 -23.75 51.61 25.54
CA MET A 17 -23.95 50.61 24.48
C MET A 17 -24.88 51.07 23.34
N PRO A 18 -24.58 50.73 22.06
CA PRO A 18 -25.47 51.00 20.94
C PRO A 18 -26.76 50.18 21.02
N ALA A 19 -27.84 50.68 20.39
CA ALA A 19 -29.20 50.13 20.46
C ALA A 19 -29.42 48.80 19.70
N VAL A 20 -28.37 47.99 19.55
CA VAL A 20 -28.36 46.76 18.77
C VAL A 20 -28.14 45.59 19.73
N THR A 21 -28.96 44.54 19.62
CA THR A 21 -28.81 43.36 20.48
C THR A 21 -27.50 42.64 20.17
N PRO A 22 -26.85 41.97 21.15
CA PRO A 22 -25.60 41.23 20.92
C PRO A 22 -25.69 40.21 19.77
N ARG A 23 -26.87 39.62 19.59
CA ARG A 23 -27.20 38.68 18.51
C ARG A 23 -27.12 39.31 17.12
N GLU A 24 -27.45 40.59 17.01
CA GLU A 24 -27.49 41.34 15.76
C GLU A 24 -26.10 41.92 15.40
N ILE A 25 -25.26 42.21 16.40
CA ILE A 25 -23.85 42.59 16.21
C ILE A 25 -23.05 41.40 15.65
N VAL A 26 -23.23 40.21 16.22
CA VAL A 26 -22.58 38.97 15.73
C VAL A 26 -23.01 38.64 14.30
N ARG A 27 -24.29 38.86 13.97
CA ARG A 27 -24.83 38.60 12.63
C ARG A 27 -24.21 39.52 11.57
N ARG A 28 -24.02 40.81 11.88
CA ARG A 28 -23.42 41.79 10.96
C ARG A 28 -21.92 41.56 10.77
N LEU A 29 -21.19 41.19 11.82
CA LEU A 29 -19.77 40.87 11.70
C LEU A 29 -19.52 39.58 10.90
N ALA A 30 -20.42 38.60 11.02
CA ALA A 30 -20.34 37.36 10.24
C ALA A 30 -20.59 37.58 8.74
N SER A 31 -21.50 38.49 8.36
CA SER A 31 -21.78 38.75 6.94
C SER A 31 -20.62 39.44 6.22
N THR A 32 -20.01 40.45 6.85
CA THR A 32 -18.86 41.18 6.26
C THR A 32 -17.62 40.29 6.12
N PHE A 33 -17.44 39.35 7.04
CA PHE A 33 -16.31 38.42 7.04
C PHE A 33 -16.43 37.34 5.95
N LEU A 34 -17.66 36.87 5.67
CA LEU A 34 -17.91 35.88 4.61
C LEU A 34 -17.76 36.47 3.19
N GLU A 35 -18.16 37.73 2.99
CA GLU A 35 -18.01 38.41 1.69
C GLU A 35 -16.54 38.66 1.30
N SER A 36 -15.66 38.86 2.30
CA SER A 36 -14.26 39.23 2.06
C SER A 36 -13.35 38.07 1.66
N PHE A 37 -13.71 36.81 1.93
CA PHE A 37 -12.78 35.68 1.82
C PHE A 37 -13.22 34.49 0.96
N LYS A 38 -14.40 34.49 0.32
CA LYS A 38 -14.88 33.40 -0.58
C LYS A 38 -14.55 31.98 -0.07
N LEU A 39 -14.82 31.68 1.20
CA LEU A 39 -14.62 30.34 1.79
C LEU A 39 -15.95 29.58 1.81
N THR A 40 -15.98 28.37 1.24
CA THR A 40 -17.18 27.53 1.03
C THR A 40 -17.48 26.52 2.14
N SER A 41 -16.84 26.62 3.32
CA SER A 41 -17.08 25.70 4.44
C SER A 41 -17.44 26.41 5.75
N THR A 42 -18.61 26.08 6.29
CA THR A 42 -19.18 26.61 7.55
C THR A 42 -18.50 26.07 8.82
N LYS A 43 -17.71 24.99 8.72
CA LYS A 43 -17.03 24.38 9.89
C LYS A 43 -15.75 25.10 10.28
N THR A 44 -14.99 25.62 9.32
CA THR A 44 -13.72 26.33 9.58
C THR A 44 -13.94 27.76 10.06
N THR A 45 -15.08 28.37 9.70
CA THR A 45 -15.45 29.75 10.03
C THR A 45 -15.80 29.96 11.51
N SER A 46 -16.28 28.93 12.20
CA SER A 46 -16.68 29.05 13.62
C SER A 46 -15.48 28.98 14.58
N TYR A 47 -14.45 28.20 14.25
CA TYR A 47 -13.25 28.06 15.11
C TYR A 47 -12.34 29.29 15.08
N LEU A 48 -12.18 29.92 13.90
CA LEU A 48 -11.40 31.15 13.76
C LEU A 48 -12.09 32.38 14.36
N PHE A 49 -13.41 32.48 14.26
CA PHE A 49 -14.19 33.60 14.82
C PHE A 49 -14.21 33.59 16.36
N LEU A 50 -14.16 32.40 16.98
CA LEU A 50 -14.13 32.24 18.44
C LEU A 50 -12.75 32.51 19.06
N HIS A 51 -11.66 32.36 18.31
CA HIS A 51 -10.31 32.69 18.80
C HIS A 51 -10.04 34.21 18.78
N LEU A 52 -10.60 34.95 17.81
CA LEU A 52 -10.32 36.38 17.64
C LEU A 52 -11.09 37.30 18.60
N ILE A 53 -12.21 36.85 19.18
CA ILE A 53 -12.98 37.63 20.19
C ILE A 53 -12.45 37.37 21.62
N GLY A 54 -11.49 36.45 21.79
CA GLY A 54 -10.92 36.08 23.09
C GLY A 54 -9.88 37.05 23.67
N LEU A 55 -9.52 38.12 22.97
CA LEU A 55 -8.50 39.09 23.41
C LEU A 55 -9.14 40.47 23.61
N ASP A 56 -9.73 40.66 24.79
CA ASP A 56 -9.82 41.91 25.58
C ASP A 56 -11.12 42.00 26.38
N CYS A 57 -11.21 41.24 27.47
CA CYS A 57 -12.08 41.64 28.58
C CYS A 57 -11.66 40.96 29.90
N GLN A 58 -11.14 41.75 30.85
CA GLN A 58 -10.65 41.31 32.17
C GLN A 58 -11.75 41.13 33.24
N CYS A 59 -12.98 40.73 32.89
CA CYS A 59 -14.02 40.50 33.91
C CYS A 59 -14.59 39.06 33.88
N GLY A 60 -14.42 38.35 35.00
CA GLY A 60 -14.74 36.93 35.18
C GLY A 60 -16.23 36.54 35.16
N CYS A 61 -17.13 37.44 34.81
CA CYS A 61 -18.58 37.18 34.79
C CYS A 61 -19.07 36.49 33.50
N TYR A 62 -18.28 36.54 32.41
CA TYR A 62 -18.64 35.85 31.15
C TYR A 62 -18.33 34.35 31.17
N ARG A 63 -17.41 33.86 32.01
CA ARG A 63 -16.95 32.45 31.99
C ARG A 63 -18.04 31.43 32.40
N MET A 64 -18.92 31.74 33.35
CA MET A 64 -19.93 30.76 33.82
C MET A 64 -21.19 30.69 32.94
N ALA A 65 -21.59 31.79 32.30
CA ALA A 65 -22.66 31.77 31.29
C ALA A 65 -22.21 31.02 30.02
N HIS A 66 -20.92 31.09 29.68
CA HIS A 66 -20.30 30.37 28.55
C HIS A 66 -20.31 28.85 28.74
N VAL A 67 -19.98 28.36 29.95
CA VAL A 67 -19.92 26.92 30.25
C VAL A 67 -21.32 26.30 30.29
N ALA A 68 -22.32 26.99 30.87
CA ALA A 68 -23.70 26.48 30.90
C ALA A 68 -24.35 26.42 29.51
N ALA A 69 -24.09 27.41 28.65
CA ALA A 69 -24.55 27.40 27.26
C ALA A 69 -23.82 26.35 26.40
N GLN A 70 -22.52 26.12 26.63
CA GLN A 70 -21.75 25.05 25.97
C GLN A 70 -22.26 23.65 26.36
N VAL A 71 -22.60 23.41 27.64
CA VAL A 71 -23.09 22.10 28.10
C VAL A 71 -24.50 21.81 27.58
N GLN A 72 -25.38 22.81 27.51
CA GLN A 72 -26.75 22.60 27.01
C GLN A 72 -26.81 22.51 25.49
N TRP A 73 -25.92 23.21 24.78
CA TRP A 73 -25.77 23.09 23.32
C TRP A 73 -25.08 21.77 22.93
N SER A 74 -24.06 21.32 23.69
CA SER A 74 -23.42 20.02 23.47
C SER A 74 -24.35 18.85 23.75
N GLN A 75 -25.20 18.92 24.79
CA GLN A 75 -26.19 17.87 25.07
C GLN A 75 -27.30 17.79 24.00
N ASN A 76 -27.73 18.91 23.43
CA ASN A 76 -28.70 18.91 22.33
C ASN A 76 -28.09 18.48 21.00
N LEU A 77 -26.83 18.83 20.73
CA LEU A 77 -26.07 18.30 19.59
C LEU A 77 -25.79 16.80 19.73
N TYR A 78 -25.52 16.31 20.93
CA TYR A 78 -25.29 14.88 21.18
C TYR A 78 -26.57 14.06 20.99
N LYS A 79 -27.75 14.60 21.37
CA LYS A 79 -29.05 13.94 21.13
C LYS A 79 -29.49 13.99 19.66
N GLN A 80 -29.27 15.12 18.96
CA GLN A 80 -29.54 15.21 17.53
C GLN A 80 -28.54 14.40 16.70
N SER A 81 -27.27 14.31 17.11
CA SER A 81 -26.27 13.48 16.44
C SER A 81 -26.50 12.00 16.69
N LEU A 82 -26.91 11.56 17.90
CA LEU A 82 -27.26 10.15 18.17
C LEU A 82 -28.49 9.68 17.40
N SER A 83 -29.53 10.52 17.29
CA SER A 83 -30.71 10.21 16.47
C SER A 83 -30.38 10.15 14.98
N SER A 84 -29.59 11.11 14.49
CA SER A 84 -29.07 11.11 13.12
C SER A 84 -28.15 9.92 12.87
N LEU A 85 -27.25 9.58 13.81
CA LEU A 85 -26.35 8.42 13.74
C LEU A 85 -27.10 7.11 13.79
N LEU A 86 -28.15 6.96 14.62
CA LEU A 86 -28.97 5.75 14.66
C LEU A 86 -29.81 5.59 13.40
N THR A 87 -30.31 6.70 12.84
CA THR A 87 -31.05 6.68 11.57
C THR A 87 -30.11 6.41 10.40
N THR A 88 -28.89 6.95 10.43
CA THR A 88 -27.83 6.70 9.43
C THR A 88 -27.26 5.29 9.59
N LEU A 89 -27.12 4.75 10.80
CA LEU A 89 -26.75 3.36 11.07
C LEU A 89 -27.85 2.41 10.62
N ALA A 90 -29.12 2.73 10.84
CA ALA A 90 -30.26 1.93 10.38
C ALA A 90 -30.43 1.98 8.86
N LEU A 91 -30.24 3.15 8.23
CA LEU A 91 -30.19 3.27 6.77
C LEU A 91 -28.95 2.58 6.18
N ASN A 92 -27.79 2.67 6.82
CA ASN A 92 -26.57 1.96 6.41
C ASN A 92 -26.69 0.46 6.64
N LEU A 93 -27.40 -0.02 7.68
CA LEU A 93 -27.69 -1.44 7.90
C LEU A 93 -28.72 -1.98 6.90
N GLN A 94 -29.65 -1.15 6.41
CA GLN A 94 -30.60 -1.52 5.34
C GLN A 94 -29.97 -1.44 3.94
N TYR A 95 -29.06 -0.47 3.69
CA TYR A 95 -28.23 -0.40 2.48
C TYR A 95 -27.06 -1.41 2.49
N SER A 96 -26.71 -1.97 3.65
CA SER A 96 -25.79 -3.11 3.79
C SER A 96 -26.49 -4.45 3.51
N THR A 97 -27.47 -4.44 2.60
CA THR A 97 -27.63 -5.56 1.67
C THR A 97 -26.67 -5.25 0.50
N MET A 98 -25.39 -5.49 0.79
CA MET A 98 -24.21 -4.98 0.09
C MET A 98 -24.27 -5.17 -1.44
N THR A 99 -24.29 -4.07 -2.19
CA THR A 99 -23.57 -4.05 -3.47
C THR A 99 -22.07 -4.12 -3.13
N PRO A 100 -21.33 -5.15 -3.60
CA PRO A 100 -19.91 -5.25 -3.30
C PRO A 100 -19.15 -4.03 -3.86
N THR A 101 -18.21 -3.46 -3.10
CA THR A 101 -17.25 -2.44 -3.59
C THR A 101 -16.46 -2.97 -4.79
N GLU A 102 -15.95 -2.12 -5.67
CA GLU A 102 -15.19 -2.54 -6.86
C GLU A 102 -14.02 -3.48 -6.50
N GLU A 103 -13.22 -3.14 -5.49
CA GLU A 103 -12.19 -4.03 -4.93
C GLU A 103 -12.75 -5.41 -4.51
N SER A 104 -13.89 -5.43 -3.82
CA SER A 104 -14.52 -6.69 -3.40
C SER A 104 -15.09 -7.49 -4.58
N GLN A 105 -15.43 -6.85 -5.69
CA GLN A 105 -15.84 -7.55 -6.91
C GLN A 105 -14.64 -8.15 -7.64
N GLN A 106 -13.51 -7.44 -7.73
CA GLN A 106 -12.27 -7.97 -8.32
C GLN A 106 -11.81 -9.26 -7.63
N LEU A 107 -11.81 -9.26 -6.30
CA LEU A 107 -11.48 -10.44 -5.50
C LEU A 107 -12.43 -11.62 -5.77
N VAL A 108 -13.73 -11.38 -6.02
CA VAL A 108 -14.68 -12.45 -6.34
C VAL A 108 -14.33 -13.17 -7.64
N PHE A 109 -13.85 -12.46 -8.67
CA PHE A 109 -13.43 -13.10 -9.93
C PHE A 109 -12.14 -13.90 -9.78
N ILE A 110 -11.18 -13.38 -9.02
CA ILE A 110 -9.96 -14.12 -8.68
C ILE A 110 -10.33 -15.38 -7.88
N ASP A 111 -11.16 -15.27 -6.84
CA ASP A 111 -11.59 -16.42 -6.06
C ASP A 111 -12.39 -17.43 -6.89
N ALA A 112 -13.19 -16.98 -7.87
CA ALA A 112 -13.86 -17.85 -8.81
C ALA A 112 -12.87 -18.63 -9.69
N LEU A 113 -11.81 -17.99 -10.17
CA LEU A 113 -10.72 -18.66 -10.90
C LEU A 113 -9.99 -19.69 -10.02
N LEU A 114 -9.66 -19.30 -8.78
CA LEU A 114 -8.94 -20.16 -7.85
C LEU A 114 -9.76 -21.40 -7.45
N THR A 115 -11.08 -21.27 -7.37
CA THR A 115 -12.01 -22.37 -7.10
C THR A 115 -12.52 -23.08 -8.36
N SER A 116 -11.94 -22.80 -9.53
CA SER A 116 -12.31 -23.37 -10.83
C SER A 116 -13.79 -23.19 -11.20
N ARG A 117 -14.42 -22.13 -10.67
CA ARG A 117 -15.78 -21.68 -11.01
C ARG A 117 -15.81 -20.73 -12.21
N ALA A 118 -14.67 -20.15 -12.57
CA ALA A 118 -14.50 -19.32 -13.76
C ALA A 118 -13.31 -19.81 -14.59
N ASN A 119 -13.35 -19.53 -15.89
CA ASN A 119 -12.25 -19.80 -16.82
C ASN A 119 -11.25 -18.63 -16.82
N LEU A 120 -9.96 -18.93 -16.97
CA LEU A 120 -8.85 -17.98 -17.01
C LEU A 120 -9.10 -16.79 -17.95
N THR A 121 -9.46 -17.04 -19.21
CA THR A 121 -9.70 -16.00 -20.22
C THR A 121 -10.87 -15.10 -19.81
N VAL A 122 -11.96 -15.71 -19.33
CA VAL A 122 -13.14 -14.96 -18.86
C VAL A 122 -12.79 -14.10 -17.65
N THR A 123 -12.02 -14.62 -16.71
CA THR A 123 -11.57 -13.85 -15.54
C THR A 123 -10.67 -12.68 -15.95
N ALA A 124 -9.72 -12.90 -16.87
CA ALA A 124 -8.85 -11.85 -17.38
C ALA A 124 -9.67 -10.73 -18.05
N GLU A 125 -10.57 -11.07 -18.99
CA GLU A 125 -11.44 -10.11 -19.68
C GLU A 125 -12.32 -9.30 -18.71
N GLN A 126 -12.86 -9.95 -17.67
CA GLN A 126 -13.73 -9.27 -16.70
C GLN A 126 -12.92 -8.32 -15.81
N LEU A 127 -11.73 -8.72 -15.37
CA LEU A 127 -10.87 -7.87 -14.56
C LEU A 127 -10.39 -6.64 -15.33
N THR A 128 -10.03 -6.80 -16.61
CA THR A 128 -9.56 -5.68 -17.43
C THR A 128 -10.65 -4.67 -17.79
N ARG A 129 -11.93 -5.06 -17.79
CA ARG A 129 -13.05 -4.13 -18.02
C ARG A 129 -13.20 -3.08 -16.93
N TRP A 130 -12.72 -3.35 -15.73
CA TRP A 130 -12.68 -2.35 -14.65
C TRP A 130 -11.43 -1.51 -14.70
N ALA A 131 -10.34 -2.06 -15.23
CA ALA A 131 -9.08 -1.34 -15.34
C ALA A 131 -9.07 -0.32 -16.49
N TYR A 132 -9.99 -0.44 -17.45
CA TYR A 132 -10.03 0.39 -18.65
C TYR A 132 -11.46 0.80 -19.04
N ASP A 133 -11.69 2.11 -19.18
CA ASP A 133 -12.92 2.67 -19.75
C ASP A 133 -12.75 2.91 -21.27
N PRO A 134 -13.53 2.23 -22.13
CA PRO A 134 -13.48 2.44 -23.57
C PRO A 134 -13.83 3.87 -24.01
N GLU A 135 -14.60 4.62 -23.21
CA GLU A 135 -15.02 5.98 -23.56
C GLU A 135 -13.90 7.02 -23.40
N GLY A 136 -12.81 6.69 -22.71
CA GLY A 136 -11.76 7.64 -22.34
C GLY A 136 -10.38 7.43 -22.97
N PHE A 137 -10.28 6.74 -24.12
CA PHE A 137 -9.04 6.48 -24.89
C PHE A 137 -7.87 7.46 -24.58
N GLY A 138 -6.93 7.03 -23.73
CA GLY A 138 -5.82 7.86 -23.27
C GLY A 138 -5.20 7.35 -21.96
N ASP A 139 -4.47 8.21 -21.24
CA ASP A 139 -3.82 7.93 -19.94
C ASP A 139 -4.83 7.84 -18.76
N ASP A 140 -6.10 7.56 -19.06
CA ASP A 140 -7.22 7.53 -18.12
C ASP A 140 -7.36 6.19 -17.39
N ALA A 141 -6.69 5.14 -17.89
CA ALA A 141 -6.66 3.81 -17.30
C ALA A 141 -5.79 3.70 -16.03
N GLU A 142 -5.04 4.75 -15.66
CA GLU A 142 -4.05 4.68 -14.59
C GLU A 142 -4.65 4.17 -13.27
N GLY A 143 -5.74 4.79 -12.79
CA GLY A 143 -6.37 4.40 -11.53
C GLY A 143 -6.86 2.95 -11.54
N GLY A 144 -7.54 2.53 -12.61
CA GLY A 144 -8.03 1.16 -12.75
C GLY A 144 -6.92 0.11 -12.84
N LEU A 145 -5.79 0.45 -13.48
CA LEU A 145 -4.60 -0.41 -13.52
C LEU A 145 -3.94 -0.53 -12.15
N TRP A 146 -3.83 0.57 -11.38
CA TRP A 146 -3.36 0.52 -10.00
C TRP A 146 -4.20 -0.41 -9.14
N ASP A 147 -5.53 -0.33 -9.24
CA ASP A 147 -6.44 -1.19 -8.48
C ASP A 147 -6.33 -2.66 -8.91
N LEU A 148 -6.28 -2.93 -10.22
CA LEU A 148 -6.10 -4.28 -10.76
C LEU A 148 -4.83 -4.95 -10.22
N TRP A 149 -3.68 -4.27 -10.34
CA TRP A 149 -2.41 -4.82 -9.91
C TRP A 149 -2.32 -4.94 -8.39
N SER A 150 -2.88 -3.97 -7.66
CA SER A 150 -2.96 -4.04 -6.20
C SER A 150 -3.77 -5.27 -5.77
N THR A 151 -4.91 -5.56 -6.40
CA THR A 151 -5.72 -6.74 -6.08
C THR A 151 -4.98 -8.05 -6.33
N VAL A 152 -4.25 -8.17 -7.46
CA VAL A 152 -3.44 -9.36 -7.76
C VAL A 152 -2.32 -9.53 -6.73
N ASN A 153 -1.58 -8.47 -6.44
CA ASN A 153 -0.49 -8.48 -5.46
C ASN A 153 -1.00 -8.77 -4.05
N ASP A 154 -2.14 -8.18 -3.67
CA ASP A 154 -2.81 -8.38 -2.39
C ASP A 154 -3.20 -9.84 -2.18
N LYS A 155 -3.70 -10.50 -3.23
CA LYS A 155 -4.02 -11.92 -3.18
C LYS A 155 -2.75 -12.76 -3.06
N ALA A 156 -1.71 -12.42 -3.82
CA ALA A 156 -0.44 -13.13 -3.79
C ALA A 156 0.22 -13.05 -2.40
N GLU A 157 0.28 -11.88 -1.77
CA GLU A 157 0.92 -11.74 -0.45
C GLU A 157 0.12 -12.44 0.67
N ARG A 158 -1.21 -12.55 0.54
CA ARG A 158 -2.07 -13.26 1.52
C ARG A 158 -2.11 -14.77 1.31
N THR A 159 -1.49 -15.28 0.24
CA THR A 159 -1.41 -16.71 -0.10
C THR A 159 -0.08 -17.26 0.38
N LYS A 160 -0.06 -18.43 1.03
CA LYS A 160 1.20 -19.02 1.49
C LYS A 160 2.15 -19.31 0.33
N SER A 161 3.43 -18.99 0.51
CA SER A 161 4.49 -19.15 -0.50
C SER A 161 4.63 -20.55 -1.13
N ASP A 162 4.20 -21.60 -0.42
CA ASP A 162 4.22 -23.00 -0.85
C ASP A 162 2.88 -23.48 -1.47
N ASP A 163 1.88 -22.61 -1.58
CA ASP A 163 0.66 -22.87 -2.34
C ASP A 163 0.92 -22.68 -3.85
N ASP A 164 1.58 -23.67 -4.43
CA ASP A 164 1.93 -23.70 -5.86
C ASP A 164 0.71 -23.57 -6.77
N ILE A 165 -0.45 -24.04 -6.33
CA ILE A 165 -1.69 -24.01 -7.12
C ILE A 165 -2.19 -22.58 -7.24
N VAL A 166 -2.31 -21.85 -6.12
CA VAL A 166 -2.81 -20.48 -6.14
C VAL A 166 -1.81 -19.54 -6.81
N HIS A 167 -0.51 -19.64 -6.46
CA HIS A 167 0.50 -18.81 -7.11
C HIS A 167 0.60 -19.09 -8.61
N GLY A 168 0.53 -20.36 -9.04
CA GLY A 168 0.51 -20.74 -10.45
C GLY A 168 -0.67 -20.11 -11.20
N LYS A 169 -1.88 -20.21 -10.65
CA LYS A 169 -3.07 -19.58 -11.24
C LYS A 169 -2.99 -18.05 -11.32
N LEU A 170 -2.35 -17.39 -10.35
CA LEU A 170 -2.12 -15.94 -10.40
C LEU A 170 -1.11 -15.56 -11.49
N VAL A 171 -0.05 -16.35 -11.67
CA VAL A 171 0.91 -16.17 -12.78
C VAL A 171 0.22 -16.35 -14.12
N GLU A 172 -0.56 -17.42 -14.28
CA GLU A 172 -1.38 -17.67 -15.48
C GLU A 172 -2.37 -16.53 -15.73
N LEU A 173 -2.93 -15.92 -14.68
CA LEU A 173 -3.84 -14.79 -14.82
C LEU A 173 -3.14 -13.54 -15.36
N VAL A 174 -1.97 -13.19 -14.82
CA VAL A 174 -1.18 -12.05 -15.34
C VAL A 174 -0.74 -12.32 -16.78
N ASP A 175 -0.35 -13.55 -17.09
CA ASP A 175 0.01 -13.97 -18.45
C ASP A 175 -1.20 -13.89 -19.41
N ALA A 176 -2.38 -14.34 -18.98
CA ALA A 176 -3.60 -14.23 -19.77
C ALA A 176 -3.98 -12.77 -20.03
N ILE A 177 -3.86 -11.89 -19.02
CA ILE A 177 -4.06 -10.45 -19.20
C ILE A 177 -3.05 -9.92 -20.23
N LYS A 178 -1.77 -10.27 -20.12
CA LYS A 178 -0.72 -9.84 -21.06
C LYS A 178 -1.02 -10.18 -22.52
N HIS A 179 -1.71 -11.30 -22.76
CA HIS A 179 -2.06 -11.79 -24.09
C HIS A 179 -3.45 -11.36 -24.59
N LEU A 180 -4.18 -10.51 -23.84
CA LEU A 180 -5.42 -9.93 -24.34
C LEU A 180 -5.17 -8.96 -25.49
N GLU A 181 -6.16 -8.83 -26.38
CA GLU A 181 -6.13 -7.82 -27.43
C GLU A 181 -6.25 -6.42 -26.83
N SER A 182 -5.26 -5.57 -27.08
CA SER A 182 -5.29 -4.17 -26.65
C SER A 182 -6.43 -3.43 -27.34
N PRO A 183 -7.23 -2.63 -26.61
CA PRO A 183 -8.24 -1.77 -27.21
C PRO A 183 -7.62 -0.82 -28.24
N THR A 184 -8.34 -0.55 -29.33
CA THR A 184 -7.89 0.35 -30.40
C THR A 184 -8.90 1.47 -30.65
N ASN A 185 -8.43 2.66 -31.01
CA ASN A 185 -9.31 3.72 -31.52
C ASN A 185 -9.74 3.48 -32.97
N ASP A 186 -10.57 4.39 -33.51
CA ASP A 186 -11.04 4.36 -34.91
C ASP A 186 -9.91 4.39 -35.96
N ALA A 187 -8.73 4.90 -35.58
CA ALA A 187 -7.54 4.93 -36.43
C ALA A 187 -6.70 3.63 -36.35
N GLY A 188 -7.09 2.67 -35.51
CA GLY A 188 -6.37 1.41 -35.28
C GLY A 188 -5.17 1.55 -34.33
N GLU A 189 -5.04 2.66 -33.61
CA GLU A 189 -3.98 2.86 -32.64
C GLU A 189 -4.34 2.18 -31.32
N LYS A 190 -3.42 1.39 -30.77
CA LYS A 190 -3.60 0.71 -29.48
C LYS A 190 -3.58 1.71 -28.32
N SER A 191 -4.47 1.52 -27.35
CA SER A 191 -4.50 2.26 -26.09
C SER A 191 -3.20 2.08 -25.30
N LYS A 192 -2.79 3.14 -24.61
CA LYS A 192 -1.54 3.17 -23.83
C LYS A 192 -1.75 3.84 -22.48
N CYS A 193 -0.94 3.43 -21.51
CA CYS A 193 -0.76 4.13 -20.24
C CYS A 193 0.74 4.26 -19.97
N TRP A 194 1.19 5.46 -19.58
CA TRP A 194 2.62 5.78 -19.39
C TRP A 194 3.49 5.42 -20.61
N GLY A 195 2.92 5.58 -21.82
CA GLY A 195 3.59 5.26 -23.09
C GLY A 195 3.71 3.77 -23.41
N MET A 196 3.23 2.89 -22.53
CA MET A 196 3.23 1.44 -22.68
C MET A 196 1.86 0.96 -23.17
N THR A 197 1.83 -0.01 -24.07
CA THR A 197 0.63 -0.57 -24.67
C THR A 197 -0.17 -1.33 -23.61
N LEU A 198 -1.47 -1.04 -23.49
CA LEU A 198 -2.32 -1.75 -22.54
C LEU A 198 -2.26 -3.26 -22.80
N TRP A 199 -2.22 -4.02 -21.69
CA TRP A 199 -2.12 -5.48 -21.65
C TRP A 199 -0.75 -6.01 -22.05
N GLU A 200 -0.33 -5.82 -23.30
CA GLU A 200 0.92 -6.36 -23.87
C GLU A 200 2.15 -6.01 -23.03
N ASP A 201 2.27 -4.74 -22.66
CA ASP A 201 3.42 -4.23 -21.92
C ASP A 201 3.20 -4.23 -20.39
N LEU A 202 2.01 -4.60 -19.91
CA LEU A 202 1.62 -4.55 -18.49
C LEU A 202 1.92 -3.19 -17.82
N PRO A 203 1.39 -2.06 -18.34
CA PRO A 203 1.61 -0.74 -17.76
C PRO A 203 1.29 -0.70 -16.27
N ILE A 204 2.05 0.10 -15.52
CA ILE A 204 1.95 0.27 -14.06
C ILE A 204 2.32 -0.98 -13.24
N PHE A 205 2.26 -2.20 -13.78
CA PHE A 205 2.48 -3.42 -13.00
C PHE A 205 3.82 -3.43 -12.27
N GLY A 206 4.91 -3.02 -12.94
CA GLY A 206 6.23 -2.92 -12.31
C GLY A 206 6.32 -1.86 -11.21
N ALA A 207 5.64 -0.72 -11.38
CA ALA A 207 5.59 0.34 -10.38
C ALA A 207 4.74 -0.06 -9.17
N ASN A 208 3.56 -0.65 -9.43
CA ASN A 208 2.69 -1.20 -8.40
C ASN A 208 3.38 -2.32 -7.61
N MET A 209 4.03 -3.24 -8.31
CA MET A 209 4.82 -4.29 -7.67
C MET A 209 5.90 -3.69 -6.78
N ARG A 210 6.57 -2.61 -7.20
CA ARG A 210 7.56 -1.93 -6.36
C ARG A 210 6.96 -1.36 -5.07
N GLU A 211 5.76 -0.79 -5.13
CA GLU A 211 5.06 -0.30 -3.95
C GLU A 211 4.70 -1.45 -2.99
N SER A 212 4.14 -2.54 -3.51
CA SER A 212 3.87 -3.75 -2.71
C SER A 212 5.15 -4.37 -2.15
N TRP A 213 6.26 -4.27 -2.88
CA TRP A 213 7.55 -4.84 -2.48
C TRP A 213 8.29 -4.04 -1.41
N ASN A 214 8.05 -2.73 -1.32
CA ASN A 214 8.74 -1.85 -0.37
C ASN A 214 8.40 -2.29 1.06
N PHE A 215 9.28 -3.12 1.59
CA PHE A 215 9.05 -3.93 2.76
C PHE A 215 9.29 -3.14 4.05
N PHE A 216 8.18 -2.93 4.78
CA PHE A 216 8.10 -2.57 6.20
C PHE A 216 8.75 -1.26 6.66
N ASP A 217 8.02 -0.48 7.44
CA ASP A 217 8.55 0.69 8.16
C ASP A 217 8.61 0.38 9.67
N ALA A 218 9.83 0.29 10.21
CA ALA A 218 10.11 -0.07 11.61
C ALA A 218 9.44 0.81 12.65
N GLU A 219 9.17 2.06 12.29
CA GLU A 219 8.56 3.04 13.19
C GLU A 219 7.03 2.97 13.13
N LYS A 220 6.45 2.48 12.03
CA LYS A 220 5.00 2.54 11.78
C LYS A 220 4.28 1.21 11.96
N ASP A 221 5.00 0.09 11.89
CA ASP A 221 4.37 -1.21 11.70
C ASP A 221 4.35 -2.07 12.97
N THR A 222 3.14 -2.25 13.50
CA THR A 222 2.86 -3.03 14.73
C THR A 222 2.73 -4.54 14.48
N GLU A 223 2.38 -4.98 13.27
CA GLU A 223 2.14 -6.38 12.89
C GLU A 223 3.31 -7.03 12.13
N ARG A 224 4.50 -6.97 12.73
CA ARG A 224 5.77 -7.38 12.10
C ARG A 224 5.78 -8.80 11.54
N ALA A 225 5.24 -9.78 12.27
CA ALA A 225 5.26 -11.19 11.85
C ALA A 225 4.37 -11.44 10.62
N ALA A 226 3.15 -10.90 10.60
CA ALA A 226 2.24 -11.03 9.46
C ALA A 226 2.79 -10.31 8.22
N LYS A 227 3.41 -9.14 8.40
CA LYS A 227 4.07 -8.43 7.29
C LYS A 227 5.27 -9.20 6.72
N ARG A 228 6.09 -9.82 7.57
CA ARG A 228 7.16 -10.73 7.14
C ARG A 228 6.62 -11.88 6.29
N GLU A 229 5.58 -12.55 6.75
CA GLU A 229 4.96 -13.67 6.02
C GLU A 229 4.44 -13.21 4.65
N ARG A 230 3.68 -12.11 4.62
CA ARG A 230 3.17 -11.51 3.38
C ARG A 230 4.27 -11.19 2.37
N TRP A 231 5.38 -10.65 2.85
CA TRP A 231 6.50 -10.33 1.98
C TRP A 231 7.23 -11.56 1.43
N ILE A 232 7.37 -12.62 2.23
CA ILE A 232 7.90 -13.91 1.75
C ILE A 232 6.98 -14.47 0.66
N ASN A 233 5.67 -14.41 0.87
CA ASN A 233 4.67 -14.84 -0.10
C ASN A 233 4.73 -14.02 -1.40
N LEU A 234 4.89 -12.70 -1.30
CA LEU A 234 5.05 -11.83 -2.46
C LEU A 234 6.34 -12.15 -3.24
N ASN A 235 7.46 -12.40 -2.54
CA ASN A 235 8.71 -12.86 -3.17
C ASN A 235 8.49 -14.17 -3.96
N ALA A 236 7.71 -15.10 -3.41
CA ALA A 236 7.39 -16.36 -4.06
C ALA A 236 6.57 -16.17 -5.34
N PHE A 237 5.63 -15.23 -5.35
CA PHE A 237 4.86 -14.87 -6.54
C PHE A 237 5.71 -14.23 -7.62
N VAL A 238 6.51 -13.23 -7.26
CA VAL A 238 7.35 -12.47 -8.19
C VAL A 238 8.46 -13.35 -8.79
N ALA A 239 9.04 -14.25 -7.99
CA ALA A 239 9.99 -15.23 -8.49
C ALA A 239 9.37 -16.13 -9.58
N ARG A 240 8.12 -16.57 -9.40
CA ARG A 240 7.40 -17.37 -10.41
C ARG A 240 7.02 -16.57 -11.66
N LEU A 241 6.58 -15.31 -11.51
CA LEU A 241 6.34 -14.41 -12.66
C LEU A 241 7.61 -14.24 -13.52
N THR A 242 8.75 -14.09 -12.86
CA THR A 242 10.06 -13.94 -13.51
C THR A 242 10.48 -15.22 -14.22
N ALA A 243 10.37 -16.37 -13.53
CA ALA A 243 10.71 -17.67 -14.11
C ALA A 243 9.82 -18.07 -15.30
N ALA A 244 8.55 -17.63 -15.28
CA ALA A 244 7.61 -17.83 -16.37
C ALA A 244 7.75 -16.82 -17.52
N HIS A 245 8.69 -15.86 -17.41
CA HIS A 245 8.89 -14.77 -18.39
C HIS A 245 7.64 -13.89 -18.64
N VAL A 246 6.71 -13.85 -17.67
CA VAL A 246 5.52 -13.00 -17.74
C VAL A 246 5.91 -11.54 -17.52
N SER A 247 6.75 -11.28 -16.52
CA SER A 247 7.34 -9.96 -16.25
C SER A 247 8.74 -10.12 -15.67
N ASP A 248 9.65 -9.23 -16.05
CA ASP A 248 11.05 -9.28 -15.65
C ASP A 248 11.28 -8.59 -14.31
N PHE A 249 11.52 -9.38 -13.27
CA PHE A 249 11.95 -8.91 -11.95
C PHE A 249 13.29 -9.52 -11.52
N GLU A 250 14.17 -9.89 -12.46
CA GLU A 250 15.48 -10.46 -12.12
C GLU A 250 16.31 -9.55 -11.19
N LEU A 251 16.17 -8.23 -11.33
CA LEU A 251 16.83 -7.27 -10.45
C LEU A 251 16.37 -7.40 -8.98
N TYR A 252 15.13 -7.82 -8.73
CA TYR A 252 14.63 -8.05 -7.38
C TYR A 252 15.29 -9.29 -6.77
N ALA A 253 15.59 -10.31 -7.58
CA ALA A 253 16.39 -11.46 -7.14
C ALA A 253 17.76 -11.00 -6.63
N ILE A 254 18.45 -10.13 -7.38
CA ILE A 254 19.73 -9.55 -6.97
C ILE A 254 19.60 -8.81 -5.65
N TRP A 255 18.58 -7.97 -5.50
CA TRP A 255 18.37 -7.23 -4.25
C TRP A 255 18.13 -8.16 -3.08
N GLN A 256 17.28 -9.16 -3.25
CA GLN A 256 16.93 -10.07 -2.18
C GLN A 256 18.09 -10.98 -1.76
N LEU A 257 18.83 -11.52 -2.72
CA LEU A 257 20.00 -12.36 -2.46
C LEU A 257 21.14 -11.54 -1.85
N ARG A 258 21.35 -10.31 -2.31
CA ARG A 258 22.32 -9.39 -1.70
C ARG A 258 21.98 -9.13 -0.24
N ASP A 259 20.77 -8.65 0.03
CA ASP A 259 20.39 -8.20 1.37
C ASP A 259 20.42 -9.36 2.39
N ALA A 260 20.20 -10.60 1.94
CA ALA A 260 20.20 -11.80 2.77
C ALA A 260 21.57 -12.49 2.91
N LEU A 261 22.46 -12.39 1.92
CA LEU A 261 23.65 -13.24 1.83
C LEU A 261 24.96 -12.47 1.71
N GLU A 262 24.91 -11.28 1.12
CA GLU A 262 26.08 -10.44 0.87
C GLU A 262 26.31 -9.40 1.97
N GLU A 263 25.44 -9.29 2.96
CA GLU A 263 25.62 -8.39 4.10
C GLU A 263 26.05 -9.16 5.36
N PRO A 264 26.88 -8.54 6.24
CA PRO A 264 27.19 -9.12 7.53
C PRO A 264 25.93 -9.21 8.40
N MET A 265 25.87 -10.24 9.24
CA MET A 265 24.86 -10.28 10.29
C MET A 265 25.29 -9.33 11.40
N GLU A 266 24.49 -8.29 11.68
CA GLU A 266 24.76 -7.39 12.79
C GLU A 266 24.70 -8.16 14.12
N GLU A 267 25.78 -8.07 14.91
CA GLU A 267 25.85 -8.67 16.25
C GLU A 267 25.38 -7.73 17.37
N SER A 268 24.96 -6.51 17.04
CA SER A 268 24.62 -5.48 18.00
C SER A 268 23.35 -5.83 18.78
N GLY A 269 23.56 -6.15 20.06
CA GLY A 269 22.52 -6.08 21.06
C GLY A 269 21.86 -4.70 21.07
N GLU A 270 20.54 -4.71 21.32
CA GLU A 270 19.60 -3.58 21.27
C GLU A 270 18.92 -3.32 19.91
N LYS A 271 17.91 -4.17 19.64
CA LYS A 271 16.66 -3.87 18.91
C LYS A 271 16.78 -3.01 17.64
N VAL A 272 17.11 -3.68 16.53
CA VAL A 272 16.25 -3.62 15.34
C VAL A 272 15.95 -5.07 14.93
N ILE A 273 14.83 -5.59 15.44
CA ILE A 273 14.38 -6.98 15.24
C ILE A 273 13.74 -7.16 13.83
N ASP A 274 13.61 -6.08 13.05
CA ASP A 274 12.59 -6.00 12.00
C ASP A 274 13.11 -6.05 10.57
N SER A 275 14.43 -5.95 10.38
CA SER A 275 15.17 -6.31 9.16
C SER A 275 15.96 -7.61 9.37
N SER A 276 15.51 -8.45 10.31
CA SER A 276 16.26 -9.63 10.72
C SER A 276 16.48 -10.57 9.54
N PHE A 277 17.59 -11.29 9.59
CA PHE A 277 17.90 -12.33 8.63
C PHE A 277 16.80 -13.41 8.59
N ASP A 278 16.00 -13.57 9.64
CA ASP A 278 14.80 -14.43 9.65
C ASP A 278 13.66 -13.95 8.75
N ALA A 279 13.69 -12.72 8.24
CA ALA A 279 12.82 -12.28 7.14
C ALA A 279 13.53 -12.46 5.79
N LYS A 280 14.76 -11.94 5.70
CA LYS A 280 15.51 -11.83 4.45
C LYS A 280 15.90 -13.18 3.86
N ILE A 281 16.30 -14.13 4.70
CA ILE A 281 16.70 -15.48 4.25
C ILE A 281 15.49 -16.19 3.66
N PRO A 282 14.32 -16.35 4.34
CA PRO A 282 13.17 -17.02 3.74
C PRO A 282 12.70 -16.40 2.41
N ALA A 283 12.76 -15.07 2.28
CA ALA A 283 12.45 -14.38 1.01
C ALA A 283 13.47 -14.69 -0.10
N ALA A 284 14.77 -14.65 0.21
CA ALA A 284 15.84 -15.05 -0.71
C ALA A 284 15.72 -16.51 -1.16
N VAL A 285 15.32 -17.39 -0.25
CA VAL A 285 15.05 -18.80 -0.56
C VAL A 285 13.98 -18.94 -1.64
N GLN A 286 12.92 -18.10 -1.64
CA GLN A 286 11.87 -18.18 -2.67
C GLN A 286 12.41 -17.99 -4.09
N TRP A 287 13.38 -17.09 -4.27
CA TRP A 287 14.04 -16.86 -5.56
C TRP A 287 14.83 -18.08 -6.03
N ILE A 288 15.52 -18.77 -5.11
CA ILE A 288 16.22 -20.02 -5.44
C ILE A 288 15.23 -21.14 -5.77
N LEU A 289 14.15 -21.27 -5.00
CA LEU A 289 13.15 -22.32 -5.21
C LEU A 289 12.44 -22.22 -6.56
N TYR A 290 12.02 -21.00 -6.93
CA TYR A 290 11.12 -20.82 -8.07
C TYR A 290 11.78 -20.20 -9.30
N CYS A 291 12.91 -19.50 -9.13
CA CYS A 291 13.61 -18.80 -10.20
C CYS A 291 15.09 -19.22 -10.30
N GLY A 292 15.51 -20.24 -9.54
CA GLY A 292 16.92 -20.65 -9.46
C GLY A 292 17.52 -21.10 -10.78
N GLU A 293 16.76 -21.81 -11.64
CA GLU A 293 17.26 -22.26 -12.95
C GLU A 293 17.55 -21.07 -13.88
N LEU A 294 16.67 -20.06 -13.88
CA LEU A 294 16.87 -18.81 -14.63
C LEU A 294 18.09 -18.07 -14.09
N ILE A 295 18.17 -17.88 -12.76
CA ILE A 295 19.28 -17.17 -12.10
C ILE A 295 20.63 -17.83 -12.40
N TYR A 296 20.71 -19.17 -12.33
CA TYR A 296 21.94 -19.92 -12.56
C TYR A 296 22.43 -19.81 -14.01
N THR A 297 21.51 -19.85 -14.98
CA THR A 297 21.84 -19.81 -16.41
C THR A 297 22.00 -18.40 -16.96
N SER A 298 21.43 -17.40 -16.27
CA SER A 298 21.50 -16.00 -16.67
C SER A 298 22.93 -15.48 -16.60
N LYS A 299 23.35 -14.80 -17.66
CA LYS A 299 24.62 -14.06 -17.73
C LYS A 299 24.41 -12.56 -17.63
N ARG A 300 23.18 -12.12 -17.34
CA ARG A 300 22.77 -10.73 -17.38
C ARG A 300 23.64 -9.87 -16.47
N GLU A 301 24.00 -8.72 -17.00
CA GLU A 301 24.64 -7.64 -16.29
C GLU A 301 23.76 -6.40 -16.43
N PHE A 302 23.58 -5.68 -15.34
CA PHE A 302 22.73 -4.50 -15.26
C PHE A 302 23.59 -3.26 -15.46
N GLU A 303 23.03 -2.28 -16.17
CA GLU A 303 23.69 -1.02 -16.44
C GLU A 303 24.01 -0.27 -15.15
N THR A 304 25.16 0.40 -15.17
CA THR A 304 25.59 1.29 -14.08
C THR A 304 25.98 2.64 -14.65
N GLY A 305 25.62 3.71 -13.93
CA GLY A 305 25.95 5.06 -14.36
C GLY A 305 25.19 6.15 -13.60
N PRO A 306 25.52 7.43 -13.83
CA PRO A 306 24.94 8.55 -13.09
C PRO A 306 23.41 8.62 -13.12
N SER A 307 22.79 8.18 -14.22
CA SER A 307 21.34 8.23 -14.42
C SER A 307 20.57 7.04 -13.84
N VAL A 308 21.22 5.87 -13.74
CA VAL A 308 20.59 4.60 -13.31
C VAL A 308 21.09 4.10 -11.95
N GLY A 309 22.16 4.71 -11.43
CA GLY A 309 22.83 4.30 -10.21
C GLY A 309 23.66 3.03 -10.41
N ASP A 310 23.74 2.23 -9.34
CA ASP A 310 24.40 0.92 -9.34
C ASP A 310 23.45 -0.13 -8.73
N PRO A 311 22.36 -0.47 -9.44
CA PRO A 311 21.24 -1.20 -8.85
C PRO A 311 21.59 -2.66 -8.52
N ALA A 312 22.54 -3.26 -9.26
CA ALA A 312 22.97 -4.64 -9.10
C ALA A 312 24.32 -4.79 -8.38
N ARG A 313 24.78 -3.74 -7.67
CA ARG A 313 25.98 -3.78 -6.84
C ARG A 313 26.00 -4.94 -5.87
N GLY A 314 27.21 -5.34 -5.50
CA GLY A 314 27.47 -6.25 -4.37
C GLY A 314 27.13 -5.64 -3.02
N GLY A 315 26.78 -6.50 -2.06
CA GLY A 315 26.82 -6.20 -0.64
C GLY A 315 28.23 -6.28 -0.06
N GLU A 316 28.41 -5.95 1.22
CA GLU A 316 29.72 -5.80 1.86
C GLU A 316 30.61 -7.06 1.79
N LEU A 317 30.03 -8.24 1.89
CA LEU A 317 30.73 -9.52 1.88
C LEU A 317 31.07 -10.01 0.47
N TRP A 318 30.38 -9.53 -0.56
CA TRP A 318 30.68 -9.88 -1.95
C TRP A 318 31.89 -9.10 -2.46
N LYS A 319 32.92 -9.83 -2.94
CA LYS A 319 34.19 -9.23 -3.41
C LYS A 319 34.35 -9.24 -4.93
N GLY A 320 33.38 -9.77 -5.67
CA GLY A 320 33.38 -9.70 -7.13
C GLY A 320 32.94 -8.34 -7.65
N ASP A 321 33.25 -8.07 -8.90
CA ASP A 321 33.01 -6.81 -9.60
C ASP A 321 31.76 -6.83 -10.50
N LYS A 322 31.27 -8.02 -10.87
CA LYS A 322 30.14 -8.15 -11.78
C LYS A 322 28.84 -7.55 -11.23
N ARG A 323 28.11 -6.81 -12.08
CA ARG A 323 26.83 -6.18 -11.75
C ARG A 323 25.64 -6.99 -12.24
N GLY A 324 25.56 -8.25 -11.81
CA GLY A 324 24.46 -9.14 -12.18
C GLY A 324 24.71 -10.57 -11.77
N PHE A 325 24.30 -11.51 -12.62
CA PHE A 325 24.45 -12.94 -12.37
C PHE A 325 25.76 -13.49 -12.96
N CYS A 326 26.48 -14.26 -12.15
CA CYS A 326 27.59 -15.09 -12.58
C CYS A 326 27.77 -16.29 -11.68
N GLU A 327 28.55 -17.25 -12.18
CA GLU A 327 28.88 -18.49 -11.48
C GLU A 327 29.55 -18.21 -10.13
N GLU A 328 30.46 -17.23 -10.06
CA GLU A 328 31.15 -16.88 -8.82
C GLU A 328 30.17 -16.34 -7.76
N ARG A 329 29.22 -15.50 -8.18
CA ARG A 329 28.22 -14.91 -7.27
C ARG A 329 27.20 -15.96 -6.82
N TRP A 330 26.79 -16.85 -7.73
CA TRP A 330 25.98 -18.02 -7.41
C TRP A 330 26.65 -18.94 -6.38
N CYS A 331 27.92 -19.28 -6.59
CA CYS A 331 28.70 -20.09 -5.66
C CYS A 331 28.82 -19.41 -4.28
N PHE A 332 29.04 -18.09 -4.26
CA PHE A 332 29.06 -17.32 -3.04
C PHE A 332 27.73 -17.41 -2.29
N TRP A 333 26.60 -17.18 -2.95
CA TRP A 333 25.27 -17.30 -2.33
C TRP A 333 25.01 -18.70 -1.77
N LYS A 334 25.37 -19.76 -2.51
CA LYS A 334 25.23 -21.15 -2.04
C LYS A 334 26.03 -21.39 -0.76
N ASN A 335 27.29 -20.93 -0.72
CA ASN A 335 28.14 -21.06 0.46
C ASN A 335 27.56 -20.30 1.65
N ARG A 336 27.02 -19.10 1.43
CA ARG A 336 26.36 -18.32 2.49
C ARG A 336 25.12 -19.03 3.04
N PHE A 337 24.26 -19.60 2.19
CA PHE A 337 23.16 -20.44 2.69
C PHE A 337 23.68 -21.65 3.48
N ALA A 338 24.76 -22.29 3.02
CA ALA A 338 25.36 -23.43 3.70
C ALA A 338 25.94 -23.10 5.07
N GLU A 339 26.46 -21.89 5.27
CA GLU A 339 26.87 -21.37 6.58
C GLU A 339 25.66 -21.07 7.46
N LEU A 340 24.64 -20.39 6.89
CA LEU A 340 23.46 -19.93 7.62
C LEU A 340 22.58 -21.08 8.13
N GLN A 341 22.55 -22.23 7.45
CA GLN A 341 21.82 -23.42 7.92
C GLN A 341 22.34 -23.96 9.27
N HIS A 342 23.54 -23.55 9.70
CA HIS A 342 24.16 -23.95 10.96
C HIS A 342 24.28 -22.80 11.96
N TYR A 343 23.78 -21.60 11.63
CA TYR A 343 23.96 -20.43 12.48
C TYR A 343 22.94 -20.38 13.63
N GLU A 344 23.40 -20.64 14.85
CA GLU A 344 22.55 -20.86 16.03
C GLU A 344 21.65 -19.67 16.39
N LYS A 345 22.04 -18.45 16.02
CA LYS A 345 21.25 -17.23 16.30
C LYS A 345 20.01 -17.08 15.41
N LEU A 346 19.89 -17.83 14.31
CA LEU A 346 18.69 -17.85 13.47
C LEU A 346 17.60 -18.74 14.06
N LEU A 347 16.36 -18.50 13.64
CA LEU A 347 15.27 -19.40 13.95
C LEU A 347 15.47 -20.78 13.27
N PRO A 348 15.04 -21.89 13.91
CA PRO A 348 15.16 -23.23 13.33
C PRO A 348 14.58 -23.35 11.91
N GLU A 349 13.42 -22.76 11.66
CA GLU A 349 12.75 -22.73 10.36
C GLU A 349 13.56 -21.98 9.31
N THR A 350 14.23 -20.90 9.68
CA THR A 350 15.11 -20.14 8.78
C THR A 350 16.32 -20.98 8.37
N ARG A 351 16.91 -21.70 9.33
CA ARG A 351 18.03 -22.62 9.06
C ARG A 351 17.63 -23.76 8.14
N GLU A 352 16.45 -24.34 8.36
CA GLU A 352 15.90 -25.39 7.50
C GLU A 352 15.70 -24.90 6.06
N LEU A 353 15.12 -23.70 5.89
CA LEU A 353 14.94 -23.08 4.58
C LEU A 353 16.28 -22.78 3.89
N ALA A 354 17.29 -22.31 4.62
CA ALA A 354 18.63 -22.12 4.08
C ALA A 354 19.23 -23.44 3.57
N GLY A 355 19.10 -24.53 4.35
CA GLY A 355 19.52 -25.87 3.92
C GLY A 355 18.76 -26.36 2.68
N LYS A 356 17.45 -26.09 2.60
CA LYS A 356 16.63 -26.40 1.41
C LYS A 356 17.12 -25.66 0.17
N ALA A 357 17.51 -24.38 0.29
CA ALA A 357 18.08 -23.63 -0.83
C ALA A 357 19.38 -24.27 -1.32
N VAL A 358 20.29 -24.67 -0.43
CA VAL A 358 21.53 -25.38 -0.82
C VAL A 358 21.22 -26.63 -1.64
N GLN A 359 20.28 -27.47 -1.17
CA GLN A 359 19.89 -28.69 -1.87
C GLN A 359 19.34 -28.40 -3.27
N VAL A 360 18.52 -27.35 -3.42
CA VAL A 360 17.98 -26.93 -4.72
C VAL A 360 19.08 -26.42 -5.63
N MET A 361 20.01 -25.59 -5.13
CA MET A 361 21.13 -25.07 -5.91
C MET A 361 22.03 -26.20 -6.42
N GLU A 362 22.37 -27.17 -5.58
CA GLU A 362 23.12 -28.37 -6.00
C GLU A 362 22.36 -29.20 -7.04
N GLY A 363 21.04 -29.30 -6.90
CA GLY A 363 20.17 -29.97 -7.87
C GLY A 363 20.22 -29.30 -9.24
N ILE A 364 20.15 -27.96 -9.27
CA ILE A 364 20.24 -27.15 -10.49
C ILE A 364 21.60 -27.35 -11.16
N GLU A 365 22.70 -27.24 -10.42
CA GLU A 365 24.07 -27.45 -10.93
C GLU A 365 24.20 -28.85 -11.56
N LYS A 366 23.74 -29.89 -10.88
CA LYS A 366 23.80 -31.27 -11.38
C LYS A 366 23.02 -31.45 -12.68
N LYS A 367 21.83 -30.84 -12.82
CA LYS A 367 21.04 -30.91 -14.06
C LYS A 367 21.74 -30.29 -15.27
N GLN A 368 22.59 -29.28 -15.06
CA GLN A 368 23.25 -28.54 -16.14
C GLN A 368 24.62 -29.13 -16.53
N HIS A 369 25.16 -30.04 -15.72
CA HIS A 369 26.39 -30.79 -16.02
C HIS A 369 26.12 -32.17 -16.64
N VAL A 370 24.86 -32.55 -16.80
CA VAL A 370 24.39 -33.74 -17.55
C VAL A 370 23.98 -33.29 -18.94
#